data_AF-A0A9D6F4B1-F1
#
_entry.id   AF-A0A9D6F4B1-F1
#
_cell.length_a   1.000
_cell.length_b   1.000
_cell.length_c   1.000
_cell.angle_alpha   90.00
_cell.angle_beta   90.00
_cell.angle_gamma   90.00
#
_symmetry.space_group_name_H-M   'P 1'
#
loop_
_entity.id
_entity.type
_entity.pdbx_description
1 polymer ?
#
loop_
_entity_poly.entity_id
_entity_poly.type
_entity_poly.pdbx_seq_one_letter_code
_entity_poly.pdbx_strand_id
1 'polypeptide(L)'
;MKTTYHHGLIIAFLSLWAATNVQAQTPRIDPKGIDGALLLCGRGYVSDAALAQFIEAAGGDQAKIVILAPPDAKRATPFIESLNAAAKKKDAGLPRFVHVKDAHDALRNATGVWFLGDSAETWRKELTKHALARECRELLKRGGVIAASGGGAEMFASLDVLALLPDSMIETRAPAQGKSRLPEVLKKMPRSVGYQIDPGAALMVKGRLLRAIGERRVAVYLPEKGSSREIVLQGKRVEDLTALRRAARDRADGFPPKKVETPVVERGTLVIVGGGGSPKGLSRKFVEYAGGTGKAVIVIFPTAAANPLPKREFLAAGFRKAGAKKATVLYGQTQAEVESKPFLDALKEATGIWFDGGRQWRFVDCYENTKALPLMFDVLKRGGVIGGTSAGATIQGDYLARGGVFDNFDIAYPGYERGLGFLKGVAIDQHFTQRKRQKDMTRLMKTCPQYLGIGLDEATAIVVKGSIADVIGKGKAHFYDSRRKFDKGDPDYEALPAGGRYDLKTRRVLSAPNDGAR
;
A
#
# COMPACT_ATOMS: atom_id res chain seq x y z
N MET A 1 -17.24 -6.88 65.09
CA MET A 1 -17.74 -6.18 63.88
C MET A 1 -16.67 -6.28 62.80
N LYS A 2 -16.94 -7.05 61.74
CA LYS A 2 -16.04 -7.25 60.60
C LYS A 2 -16.34 -6.18 59.56
N THR A 3 -15.32 -5.42 59.15
CA THR A 3 -15.42 -4.40 58.10
C THR A 3 -14.95 -5.02 56.78
N THR A 4 -15.88 -5.17 55.85
CA THR A 4 -15.68 -5.79 54.54
C THR A 4 -15.20 -4.72 53.55
N TYR A 5 -14.01 -4.90 52.97
CA TYR A 5 -13.51 -4.10 51.85
C TYR A 5 -14.09 -4.64 50.54
N HIS A 6 -14.94 -3.85 49.88
CA HIS A 6 -15.37 -4.13 48.51
C HIS A 6 -14.33 -3.62 47.51
N HIS A 7 -13.59 -4.56 46.89
CA HIS A 7 -12.85 -4.32 45.66
C HIS A 7 -13.82 -4.40 44.47
N GLY A 8 -14.10 -3.26 43.84
CA GLY A 8 -14.84 -3.19 42.59
C GLY A 8 -13.96 -3.66 41.43
N LEU A 9 -14.23 -4.86 40.92
CA LEU A 9 -13.63 -5.44 39.73
C LEU A 9 -14.14 -4.69 38.48
N ILE A 10 -13.27 -3.99 37.76
CA ILE A 10 -13.59 -3.44 36.43
C ILE A 10 -13.55 -4.60 35.42
N ILE A 11 -14.72 -5.10 35.05
CA ILE A 11 -14.88 -6.12 34.01
C ILE A 11 -14.83 -5.43 32.63
N ALA A 12 -13.70 -5.57 31.94
CA ALA A 12 -13.60 -5.27 30.52
C ALA A 12 -14.10 -6.49 29.72
N PHE A 13 -15.23 -6.35 29.03
CA PHE A 13 -15.76 -7.37 28.12
C PHE A 13 -14.85 -7.50 26.88
N LEU A 14 -14.00 -8.52 26.90
CA LEU A 14 -13.38 -9.11 25.71
C LEU A 14 -14.35 -10.18 25.18
N SER A 15 -15.03 -9.89 24.08
CA SER A 15 -15.82 -10.89 23.35
C SER A 15 -14.88 -11.85 22.60
N LEU A 16 -14.69 -13.05 23.15
CA LEU A 16 -14.04 -14.18 22.49
C LEU A 16 -14.92 -14.68 21.33
N TRP A 17 -14.39 -14.65 20.12
CA TRP A 17 -14.96 -15.35 18.97
C TRP A 17 -14.55 -16.82 18.98
N ALA A 18 -15.52 -17.72 18.89
CA ALA A 18 -15.31 -19.15 18.70
C ALA A 18 -14.76 -19.42 17.29
N ALA A 19 -13.75 -20.30 17.24
CA ALA A 19 -13.01 -20.66 16.05
C ALA A 19 -13.86 -21.43 15.03
N THR A 20 -13.92 -20.91 13.81
CA THR A 20 -14.10 -21.71 12.60
C THR A 20 -12.89 -21.46 11.70
N ASN A 21 -12.17 -22.53 11.34
CA ASN A 21 -10.98 -22.52 10.48
C ASN A 21 -11.35 -22.23 9.01
N VAL A 22 -11.82 -21.01 8.75
CA VAL A 22 -11.51 -20.32 7.50
C VAL A 22 -10.44 -19.34 7.91
N GLN A 23 -9.23 -19.44 7.35
CA GLN A 23 -8.18 -18.45 7.61
C GLN A 23 -8.75 -17.10 7.17
N ALA A 24 -9.25 -16.32 8.13
CA ALA A 24 -10.00 -15.11 7.87
C ALA A 24 -9.11 -14.22 7.00
N GLN A 25 -9.54 -13.94 5.77
CA GLN A 25 -8.79 -13.08 4.88
C GLN A 25 -8.51 -11.77 5.61
N THR A 26 -7.24 -11.40 5.70
CA THR A 26 -6.83 -10.12 6.29
C THR A 26 -7.67 -9.00 5.68
N PRO A 27 -8.28 -8.12 6.49
CA PRO A 27 -9.08 -7.02 5.97
C PRO A 27 -8.33 -6.26 4.88
N ARG A 28 -9.02 -6.00 3.76
CA ARG A 28 -8.45 -5.31 2.61
C ARG A 28 -8.14 -3.85 2.99
N ILE A 29 -6.87 -3.46 2.91
CA ILE A 29 -6.47 -2.05 2.98
C ILE A 29 -6.87 -1.42 1.63
N ASP A 30 -7.76 -0.43 1.64
CA ASP A 30 -8.02 0.38 0.45
C ASP A 30 -6.78 1.24 0.17
N PRO A 31 -6.07 1.00 -0.96
CA PRO A 31 -4.84 1.72 -1.27
C PRO A 31 -5.06 3.20 -1.58
N LYS A 32 -6.30 3.63 -1.87
CA LYS A 32 -6.63 5.05 -2.07
C LYS A 32 -6.50 5.87 -0.76
N GLY A 33 -6.50 5.19 0.38
CA GLY A 33 -6.47 5.82 1.70
C GLY A 33 -7.88 6.17 2.16
N ILE A 34 -8.08 7.39 2.63
CA ILE A 34 -9.39 7.93 2.98
C ILE A 34 -9.96 8.74 1.82
N ASP A 35 -11.26 8.66 1.58
CA ASP A 35 -11.90 9.65 0.72
C ASP A 35 -11.86 11.04 1.40
N GLY A 36 -11.81 12.12 0.63
CA GLY A 36 -11.79 13.48 1.19
C GLY A 36 -10.58 13.75 2.09
N ALA A 37 -10.82 14.35 3.25
CA ALA A 37 -9.78 14.68 4.22
C ALA A 37 -10.20 14.53 5.69
N LEU A 38 -9.23 14.22 6.54
CA LEU A 38 -9.33 14.33 7.99
C LEU A 38 -8.32 15.36 8.51
N LEU A 39 -8.75 16.21 9.43
CA LEU A 39 -7.86 17.11 10.16
C LEU A 39 -7.94 16.81 11.66
N LEU A 40 -6.88 16.20 12.19
CA LEU A 40 -6.80 15.77 13.57
C LEU A 40 -5.92 16.76 14.34
N CYS A 41 -6.49 17.49 15.31
CA CYS A 41 -5.74 18.47 16.08
C CYS A 41 -5.33 17.90 17.45
N GLY A 42 -4.18 18.35 17.95
CA GLY A 42 -3.76 18.09 19.33
C GLY A 42 -4.77 18.64 20.34
N ARG A 43 -4.65 18.22 21.61
CA ARG A 43 -5.51 18.70 22.69
C ARG A 43 -5.22 20.18 22.99
N GLY A 44 -6.27 20.92 23.35
CA GLY A 44 -6.19 22.32 23.73
C GLY A 44 -6.49 23.26 22.58
N TYR A 45 -5.64 24.28 22.39
CA TYR A 45 -5.83 25.29 21.36
C TYR A 45 -5.62 24.71 19.95
N VAL A 46 -6.47 25.16 19.01
CA VAL A 46 -6.38 24.86 17.58
C VAL A 46 -5.74 26.04 16.87
N SER A 47 -4.68 25.80 16.11
CA SER A 47 -3.93 26.87 15.44
C SER A 47 -4.67 27.52 14.28
N ASP A 48 -4.38 28.80 14.02
CA ASP A 48 -4.86 29.52 12.84
C ASP A 48 -4.52 28.78 11.55
N ALA A 49 -3.33 28.16 11.49
CA ALA A 49 -2.92 27.33 10.36
C ALA A 49 -3.84 26.10 10.19
N ALA A 50 -4.22 25.43 11.28
CA ALA A 50 -5.15 24.30 11.23
C ALA A 50 -6.56 24.73 10.81
N LEU A 51 -7.08 25.84 11.35
CA LEU A 51 -8.39 26.40 10.95
C LEU A 51 -8.41 26.79 9.47
N ALA A 52 -7.36 27.46 8.99
CA ALA A 52 -7.24 27.83 7.58
C ALA A 52 -7.20 26.60 6.67
N GLN A 53 -6.46 25.55 7.05
CA GLN A 53 -6.40 24.30 6.30
C GLN A 53 -7.72 23.52 6.33
N PHE A 54 -8.48 23.58 7.41
CA PHE A 54 -9.82 23.01 7.49
C PHE A 54 -10.77 23.69 6.50
N ILE A 55 -10.84 25.02 6.50
CA ILE A 55 -11.71 25.79 5.59
C ILE A 55 -11.31 25.56 4.13
N GLU A 56 -10.01 25.58 3.85
CA GLU A 56 -9.48 25.28 2.51
C GLU A 56 -9.90 23.88 2.04
N ALA A 57 -9.74 22.87 2.90
CA ALA A 57 -10.14 21.50 2.59
C ALA A 57 -11.68 21.34 2.48
N ALA A 58 -12.44 22.24 3.12
CA ALA A 58 -13.89 22.31 2.99
C ALA A 58 -14.37 23.04 1.73
N GLY A 59 -13.47 23.53 0.88
CA GLY A 59 -13.82 24.22 -0.37
C GLY A 59 -13.60 25.74 -0.35
N GLY A 60 -12.85 26.27 0.62
CA GLY A 60 -12.47 27.68 0.65
C GLY A 60 -13.68 28.60 0.87
N ASP A 61 -13.83 29.57 -0.01
CA ASP A 61 -14.96 30.52 -0.05
C ASP A 61 -16.32 29.81 -0.25
N GLN A 62 -16.33 28.66 -0.92
CA GLN A 62 -17.54 27.85 -1.13
C GLN A 62 -17.83 26.87 0.03
N ALA A 63 -17.07 26.95 1.14
CA ALA A 63 -17.22 26.01 2.24
C ALA A 63 -18.58 26.14 2.94
N LYS A 64 -19.25 24.98 3.12
CA LYS A 64 -20.47 24.80 3.91
C LYS A 64 -20.09 24.07 5.19
N ILE A 65 -19.74 24.84 6.23
CA ILE A 65 -19.17 24.31 7.46
C ILE A 65 -20.27 24.03 8.49
N VAL A 66 -20.24 22.84 9.08
CA VAL A 66 -21.07 22.44 10.21
C VAL A 66 -20.20 22.20 11.44
N ILE A 67 -20.53 22.84 12.55
CA ILE A 67 -19.99 22.53 13.87
C ILE A 67 -20.95 21.55 14.53
N LEU A 68 -20.53 20.29 14.63
CA LEU A 68 -21.31 19.23 15.23
C LEU A 68 -21.02 19.17 16.72
N ALA A 69 -22.06 19.33 17.54
CA ALA A 69 -21.92 19.50 18.97
C ALA A 69 -22.68 18.41 19.74
N PRO A 70 -22.13 17.86 20.84
CA PRO A 70 -22.89 17.00 21.74
C PRO A 70 -24.03 17.80 22.42
N PRO A 71 -25.03 17.14 23.02
CA PRO A 71 -26.22 17.81 23.56
C PRO A 71 -25.91 18.95 24.55
N ASP A 72 -24.92 18.75 25.42
CA ASP A 72 -24.59 19.71 26.50
C ASP A 72 -23.55 20.78 26.08
N ALA A 73 -23.14 20.79 24.82
CA ALA A 73 -22.15 21.76 24.35
C ALA A 73 -22.74 23.17 24.24
N LYS A 74 -22.00 24.14 24.81
CA LYS A 74 -22.34 25.56 24.71
C LYS A 74 -22.10 26.09 23.29
N ARG A 75 -23.01 26.95 22.82
CA ARG A 75 -22.89 27.62 21.51
C ARG A 75 -21.82 28.71 21.46
N ALA A 76 -21.45 29.28 22.60
CA ALA A 76 -20.37 30.25 22.71
C ALA A 76 -19.14 29.56 23.31
N THR A 77 -18.11 29.37 22.49
CA THR A 77 -16.79 28.90 22.92
C THR A 77 -15.72 29.70 22.18
N PRO A 78 -14.52 29.94 22.77
CA PRO A 78 -13.41 30.61 22.08
C PRO A 78 -13.03 29.95 20.75
N PHE A 79 -13.22 28.63 20.66
CA PHE A 79 -13.01 27.88 19.42
C PHE A 79 -13.97 28.33 18.30
N ILE A 80 -15.27 28.49 18.59
CA ILE A 80 -16.26 28.90 17.59
C ILE A 80 -15.97 30.32 17.09
N GLU A 81 -15.57 31.22 17.98
CA GLU A 81 -15.14 32.58 17.61
C GLU A 81 -13.93 32.56 16.67
N SER A 82 -12.93 31.73 16.99
CA SER A 82 -11.72 31.57 16.17
C SER A 82 -12.06 30.98 14.79
N LEU A 83 -12.93 29.98 14.73
CA LEU A 83 -13.37 29.39 13.46
C LEU A 83 -14.20 30.37 12.63
N ASN A 84 -15.07 31.18 13.26
CA ASN A 84 -15.81 32.24 12.58
C ASN A 84 -14.87 33.31 12.01
N ALA A 85 -13.85 33.71 12.77
CA ALA A 85 -12.84 34.66 12.30
C ALA A 85 -12.04 34.09 11.12
N ALA A 86 -11.65 32.81 11.19
CA ALA A 86 -10.95 32.14 10.09
C ALA A 86 -11.84 32.01 8.83
N ALA A 87 -13.12 31.70 8.99
CA ALA A 87 -14.08 31.63 7.88
C ALA A 87 -14.23 32.98 7.19
N LYS A 88 -14.37 34.06 7.97
CA LYS A 88 -14.41 35.44 7.43
C LYS A 88 -13.13 35.82 6.68
N LYS A 89 -11.95 35.45 7.19
CA LYS A 89 -10.67 35.69 6.50
C LYS A 89 -10.54 34.94 5.16
N LYS A 90 -11.38 33.95 4.92
CA LYS A 90 -11.40 33.09 3.71
C LYS A 90 -12.63 33.32 2.84
N ASP A 91 -13.42 34.35 3.13
CA ASP A 91 -14.68 34.67 2.45
C ASP A 91 -15.69 33.51 2.45
N ALA A 92 -15.56 32.59 3.41
CA ALA A 92 -16.45 31.45 3.57
C ALA A 92 -17.72 31.83 4.35
N GLY A 93 -18.81 31.11 4.07
CA GLY A 93 -20.03 31.20 4.88
C GLY A 93 -19.77 30.88 6.36
N LEU A 94 -20.49 31.56 7.26
CA LEU A 94 -20.32 31.33 8.70
C LEU A 94 -20.67 29.88 9.08
N PRO A 95 -19.82 29.20 9.88
CA PRO A 95 -20.09 27.87 10.39
C PRO A 95 -21.45 27.75 11.07
N ARG A 96 -22.22 26.73 10.70
CA ARG A 96 -23.53 26.43 11.30
C ARG A 96 -23.37 25.48 12.49
N PHE A 97 -23.80 25.90 13.67
CA PHE A 97 -23.85 25.04 14.86
C PHE A 97 -25.04 24.07 14.80
N VAL A 98 -24.79 22.78 15.00
CA VAL A 98 -25.80 21.71 14.95
C VAL A 98 -25.56 20.71 16.07
N HIS A 99 -26.60 20.40 16.86
CA HIS A 99 -26.51 19.33 17.85
C HIS A 99 -26.57 17.96 17.17
N VAL A 100 -25.89 16.98 17.75
CA VAL A 100 -25.75 15.61 17.20
C VAL A 100 -27.09 14.95 16.82
N LYS A 101 -28.16 15.22 17.58
CA LYS A 101 -29.51 14.69 17.31
C LYS A 101 -30.11 15.20 15.98
N ASP A 102 -29.67 16.37 15.51
CA ASP A 102 -30.19 17.05 14.31
C ASP A 102 -29.18 16.95 13.13
N ALA A 103 -28.18 16.08 13.26
CA ALA A 103 -27.01 16.08 12.38
C ALA A 103 -27.26 15.48 10.99
N HIS A 104 -28.19 14.52 10.86
CA HIS A 104 -28.35 13.75 9.62
C HIS A 104 -28.53 14.64 8.38
N ASP A 105 -29.42 15.62 8.42
CA ASP A 105 -29.68 16.50 7.27
C ASP A 105 -28.59 17.56 7.10
N ALA A 106 -28.05 18.08 8.20
CA ALA A 106 -26.96 19.05 8.15
C ALA A 106 -25.71 18.47 7.48
N LEU A 107 -25.41 17.19 7.75
CA LEU A 107 -24.26 16.50 7.18
C LEU A 107 -24.43 16.18 5.69
N ARG A 108 -25.63 16.20 5.09
CA ARG A 108 -25.80 15.91 3.65
C ARG A 108 -25.21 17.00 2.76
N ASN A 109 -25.36 18.26 3.16
CA ASN A 109 -24.97 19.43 2.38
C ASN A 109 -23.64 20.05 2.83
N ALA A 110 -23.08 19.57 3.95
CA ALA A 110 -21.82 20.06 4.47
C ALA A 110 -20.64 19.63 3.58
N THR A 111 -19.68 20.53 3.43
CA THR A 111 -18.37 20.26 2.83
C THR A 111 -17.26 20.21 3.88
N GLY A 112 -17.47 20.81 5.06
CA GLY A 112 -16.59 20.69 6.22
C GLY A 112 -17.39 20.44 7.50
N VAL A 113 -16.94 19.49 8.32
CA VAL A 113 -17.57 19.18 9.61
C VAL A 113 -16.54 19.19 10.71
N TRP A 114 -16.81 19.94 11.78
CA TRP A 114 -15.99 19.96 12.98
C TRP A 114 -16.72 19.34 14.16
N PHE A 115 -16.18 18.28 14.74
CA PHE A 115 -16.68 17.68 15.98
C PHE A 115 -16.18 18.49 17.18
N LEU A 116 -17.11 19.16 17.87
CA LEU A 116 -16.82 20.01 19.01
C LEU A 116 -16.58 19.21 20.30
N GLY A 117 -15.56 19.58 21.07
CA GLY A 117 -15.27 19.02 22.38
C GLY A 117 -14.14 17.99 22.41
N ASP A 118 -13.58 17.78 23.60
CA ASP A 118 -12.34 17.02 23.85
C ASP A 118 -12.60 15.66 24.57
N SER A 119 -13.87 15.26 24.70
CA SER A 119 -14.26 14.01 25.37
C SER A 119 -14.56 12.90 24.37
N ALA A 120 -13.63 11.95 24.22
CA ALA A 120 -13.80 10.75 23.42
C ALA A 120 -14.98 9.89 23.92
N GLU A 121 -15.18 9.83 25.24
CA GLU A 121 -16.25 9.05 25.86
C GLU A 121 -17.64 9.64 25.57
N THR A 122 -17.78 10.96 25.69
CA THR A 122 -19.02 11.65 25.34
C THR A 122 -19.38 11.39 23.88
N TRP A 123 -18.43 11.57 22.97
CA TRP A 123 -18.70 11.32 21.55
C TRP A 123 -18.98 9.85 21.24
N ARG A 124 -18.28 8.91 21.86
CA ARG A 124 -18.58 7.48 21.73
C ARG A 124 -20.03 7.21 22.11
N LYS A 125 -20.48 7.69 23.27
CA LYS A 125 -21.87 7.53 23.74
C LYS A 125 -22.88 8.11 22.75
N GLU A 126 -22.63 9.32 22.24
CA GLU A 126 -23.56 9.98 21.32
C GLU A 126 -23.59 9.36 19.92
N LEU A 127 -22.45 8.91 19.41
CA LEU A 127 -22.36 8.29 18.09
C LEU A 127 -22.90 6.85 18.08
N THR A 128 -22.86 6.13 19.20
CA THR A 128 -23.59 4.87 19.36
C THR A 128 -25.10 5.07 19.29
N LYS A 129 -25.63 6.19 19.80
CA LYS A 129 -27.06 6.49 19.77
C LYS A 129 -27.55 7.02 18.42
N HIS A 130 -26.78 7.91 17.79
CA HIS A 130 -27.21 8.67 16.61
C HIS A 130 -26.59 8.19 15.29
N ALA A 131 -25.78 7.13 15.30
CA ALA A 131 -25.30 6.38 14.13
C ALA A 131 -24.89 7.23 12.90
N LEU A 132 -24.00 8.21 13.08
CA LEU A 132 -23.57 9.15 12.00
C LEU A 132 -22.42 8.64 11.12
N ALA A 133 -21.98 7.40 11.31
CA ALA A 133 -20.82 6.84 10.61
C ALA A 133 -21.03 6.82 9.09
N ARG A 134 -22.25 6.54 8.62
CA ARG A 134 -22.59 6.52 7.19
C ARG A 134 -22.50 7.94 6.61
N GLU A 135 -23.11 8.92 7.24
CA GLU A 135 -23.13 10.32 6.82
C GLU A 135 -21.72 10.91 6.76
N CYS A 136 -20.87 10.58 7.73
CA CYS A 136 -19.45 10.95 7.72
C CYS A 136 -18.71 10.34 6.52
N ARG A 137 -18.91 9.05 6.24
CA ARG A 137 -18.29 8.38 5.09
C ARG A 137 -18.78 8.96 3.76
N GLU A 138 -20.07 9.25 3.63
CA GLU A 138 -20.62 9.91 2.43
C GLU A 138 -20.08 11.34 2.26
N LEU A 139 -19.75 12.04 3.36
CA LEU A 139 -19.05 13.33 3.31
C LEU A 139 -17.64 13.22 2.76
N LEU A 140 -16.90 12.24 3.26
CA LEU A 140 -15.55 11.98 2.78
C LEU A 140 -15.56 11.56 1.31
N LYS A 141 -16.48 10.67 0.88
CA LYS A 141 -16.63 10.22 -0.51
C LYS A 141 -16.85 11.34 -1.52
N ARG A 142 -17.57 12.39 -1.14
CA ARG A 142 -17.78 13.59 -1.99
C ARG A 142 -16.65 14.62 -1.88
N GLY A 143 -15.54 14.28 -1.22
CA GLY A 143 -14.34 15.10 -1.12
C GLY A 143 -14.32 16.08 0.05
N GLY A 144 -15.27 16.01 0.99
CA GLY A 144 -15.32 16.91 2.13
C GLY A 144 -14.27 16.61 3.21
N VAL A 145 -14.23 17.45 4.23
CA VAL A 145 -13.31 17.33 5.37
C VAL A 145 -14.04 17.12 6.69
N ILE A 146 -13.51 16.22 7.52
CA ILE A 146 -13.96 16.03 8.90
C ILE A 146 -12.80 16.34 9.86
N ALA A 147 -13.06 17.19 10.85
CA ALA A 147 -12.05 17.64 11.79
C ALA A 147 -12.51 17.48 13.24
N ALA A 148 -11.53 17.32 14.12
CA ALA A 148 -11.73 17.30 15.57
C ALA A 148 -10.43 17.66 16.28
N SER A 149 -10.50 17.94 17.57
CA SER A 149 -9.34 18.20 18.44
C SER A 149 -9.36 17.29 19.66
N GLY A 150 -8.18 16.96 20.19
CA GLY A 150 -8.07 16.26 21.45
C GLY A 150 -8.74 14.88 21.44
N GLY A 151 -9.49 14.54 22.48
CA GLY A 151 -10.23 13.28 22.59
C GLY A 151 -11.29 13.10 21.49
N GLY A 152 -11.79 14.20 20.90
CA GLY A 152 -12.62 14.13 19.70
C GLY A 152 -11.84 13.63 18.47
N ALA A 153 -10.55 13.98 18.33
CA ALA A 153 -9.71 13.42 17.27
C ALA A 153 -9.31 11.97 17.57
N GLU A 154 -9.10 11.61 18.84
CA GLU A 154 -8.75 10.25 19.24
C GLU A 154 -9.79 9.21 18.82
N MET A 155 -11.07 9.59 18.75
CA MET A 155 -12.16 8.68 18.38
C MET A 155 -12.20 8.33 16.88
N PHE A 156 -11.51 9.05 16.00
CA PHE A 156 -11.56 8.76 14.55
C PHE A 156 -10.87 7.43 14.22
N ALA A 157 -9.99 6.97 15.11
CA ALA A 157 -9.36 5.65 15.07
C ALA A 157 -10.24 4.52 15.65
N SER A 158 -11.30 4.84 16.38
CA SER A 158 -12.14 3.86 17.07
C SER A 158 -13.01 3.06 16.09
N LEU A 159 -12.76 1.75 16.01
CA LEU A 159 -13.47 0.83 15.11
C LEU A 159 -14.95 0.67 15.45
N ASP A 160 -15.31 0.81 16.73
CA ASP A 160 -16.67 0.66 17.25
C ASP A 160 -17.58 1.89 17.02
N VAL A 161 -17.02 2.99 16.50
CA VAL A 161 -17.74 4.27 16.41
C VAL A 161 -17.81 4.77 14.97
N LEU A 162 -16.73 5.38 14.45
CA LEU A 162 -16.71 5.95 13.09
C LEU A 162 -15.79 5.17 12.15
N ALA A 163 -14.66 4.67 12.68
CA ALA A 163 -13.59 4.02 11.92
C ALA A 163 -13.15 4.86 10.69
N LEU A 164 -13.00 6.19 10.85
CA LEU A 164 -12.60 7.08 9.74
C LEU A 164 -11.11 6.95 9.41
N LEU A 165 -10.29 6.55 10.39
CA LEU A 165 -8.88 6.23 10.20
C LEU A 165 -8.59 4.84 10.81
N PRO A 166 -8.99 3.75 10.12
CA PRO A 166 -8.81 2.40 10.63
C PRO A 166 -7.32 2.03 10.78
N ASP A 167 -7.05 0.95 11.52
CA ASP A 167 -5.69 0.45 11.81
C ASP A 167 -4.76 1.51 12.43
N SER A 168 -5.32 2.39 13.26
CA SER A 168 -4.60 3.55 13.77
C SER A 168 -4.80 3.72 15.27
N MET A 169 -3.85 4.34 15.93
CA MET A 169 -3.93 4.76 17.33
C MET A 169 -3.57 6.22 17.43
N ILE A 170 -4.42 7.04 18.03
CA ILE A 170 -4.21 8.49 18.08
C ILE A 170 -3.97 8.90 19.54
N GLU A 171 -2.93 9.70 19.76
CA GLU A 171 -2.61 10.35 21.02
C GLU A 171 -2.49 11.86 20.79
N THR A 172 -3.38 12.64 21.42
CA THR A 172 -3.43 14.10 21.24
C THR A 172 -2.91 14.89 22.42
N ARG A 173 -2.54 14.20 23.50
CA ARG A 173 -2.04 14.82 24.73
C ARG A 173 -0.53 15.00 24.63
N ALA A 174 -0.03 16.02 25.31
CA ALA A 174 1.40 16.13 25.56
C ALA A 174 1.86 14.88 26.33
N PRO A 175 3.00 14.26 25.97
CA PRO A 175 3.42 13.04 26.62
C PRO A 175 3.79 13.29 28.09
N ALA A 176 3.27 12.47 29.01
CA ALA A 176 3.65 12.54 30.42
C ALA A 176 5.16 12.25 30.53
N GLN A 177 5.94 13.16 31.10
CA GLN A 177 7.40 13.07 31.19
C GLN A 177 8.14 13.08 29.83
N GLY A 178 7.49 13.55 28.75
CA GLY A 178 8.10 13.68 27.43
C GLY A 178 8.15 12.39 26.59
N LYS A 179 7.53 11.28 27.05
CA LYS A 179 7.45 10.01 26.28
C LYS A 179 6.02 9.62 25.93
N SER A 180 5.77 9.35 24.64
CA SER A 180 4.47 8.89 24.13
C SER A 180 4.11 7.51 24.69
N ARG A 181 2.80 7.25 24.85
CA ARG A 181 2.30 5.90 25.23
C ARG A 181 2.23 4.94 24.03
N LEU A 182 2.27 5.46 22.81
CA LEU A 182 2.08 4.68 21.58
C LEU A 182 3.06 3.51 21.43
N PRO A 183 4.36 3.61 21.76
CA PRO A 183 5.26 2.46 21.70
C PRO A 183 4.75 1.23 22.49
N GLU A 184 4.27 1.42 23.72
CA GLU A 184 3.73 0.31 24.54
C GLU A 184 2.37 -0.18 24.04
N VAL A 185 1.54 0.73 23.55
CA VAL A 185 0.23 0.39 22.96
C VAL A 185 0.40 -0.45 21.69
N LEU A 186 1.34 -0.10 20.82
CA LEU A 186 1.59 -0.79 19.56
C LEU A 186 2.18 -2.19 19.74
N LYS A 187 2.81 -2.51 20.88
CA LYS A 187 3.17 -3.91 21.23
C LYS A 187 1.94 -4.81 21.32
N LYS A 188 0.80 -4.28 21.78
CA LYS A 188 -0.47 -5.00 21.89
C LYS A 188 -1.30 -4.95 20.60
N MET A 189 -1.03 -3.97 19.74
CA MET A 189 -1.72 -3.77 18.47
C MET A 189 -0.70 -3.63 17.32
N PRO A 190 0.01 -4.72 16.98
CA PRO A 190 1.15 -4.68 16.07
C PRO A 190 0.79 -4.41 14.61
N ARG A 191 -0.51 -4.43 14.25
CA ARG A 191 -1.00 -4.07 12.90
C ARG A 191 -1.41 -2.60 12.78
N SER A 192 -1.33 -1.83 13.86
CA SER A 192 -1.78 -0.44 13.88
C SER A 192 -0.60 0.53 13.70
N VAL A 193 -0.93 1.75 13.23
CA VAL A 193 0.00 2.88 13.16
C VAL A 193 -0.34 3.88 14.25
N GLY A 194 0.65 4.31 15.03
CA GLY A 194 0.45 5.33 16.06
C GLY A 194 0.64 6.75 15.51
N TYR A 195 -0.21 7.69 15.91
CA TYR A 195 -0.12 9.11 15.57
C TYR A 195 -0.17 9.93 16.86
N GLN A 196 0.94 10.59 17.18
CA GLN A 196 1.04 11.51 18.29
C GLN A 196 1.01 12.94 17.76
N ILE A 197 0.09 13.75 18.27
CA ILE A 197 -0.16 15.11 17.78
C ILE A 197 -0.01 16.05 18.97
N ASP A 198 1.04 16.88 18.96
CA ASP A 198 1.29 17.84 20.03
C ASP A 198 0.14 18.88 20.13
N PRO A 199 -0.11 19.45 21.32
CA PRO A 199 -0.94 20.64 21.46
C PRO A 199 -0.52 21.76 20.47
N GLY A 200 -1.50 22.31 19.73
CA GLY A 200 -1.26 23.31 18.70
C GLY A 200 -0.77 22.77 17.34
N ALA A 201 -0.45 21.48 17.22
CA ALA A 201 -0.22 20.79 15.95
C ALA A 201 -1.52 20.22 15.38
N ALA A 202 -1.55 19.98 14.07
CA ALA A 202 -2.56 19.15 13.45
C ALA A 202 -1.96 18.17 12.43
N LEU A 203 -2.55 16.99 12.33
CA LEU A 203 -2.27 16.01 11.29
C LEU A 203 -3.36 16.13 10.22
N MET A 204 -2.95 16.50 9.00
CA MET A 204 -3.82 16.44 7.82
C MET A 204 -3.62 15.09 7.14
N VAL A 205 -4.72 14.36 6.96
CA VAL A 205 -4.79 13.18 6.11
C VAL A 205 -5.68 13.54 4.93
N LYS A 206 -5.20 13.41 3.69
CA LYS A 206 -6.00 13.67 2.47
C LYS A 206 -5.70 12.59 1.44
N GLY A 207 -6.71 11.79 1.07
CA GLY A 207 -6.44 10.57 0.32
C GLY A 207 -5.54 9.64 1.13
N ARG A 208 -4.37 9.38 0.58
CA ARG A 208 -3.29 8.61 1.22
C ARG A 208 -2.13 9.45 1.76
N LEU A 209 -2.19 10.78 1.65
CA LEU A 209 -1.09 11.66 2.05
C LEU A 209 -1.28 12.13 3.50
N LEU A 210 -0.21 12.06 4.29
CA LEU A 210 -0.14 12.64 5.63
C LEU A 210 0.86 13.78 5.69
N ARG A 211 0.49 14.86 6.37
CA ARG A 211 1.41 15.96 6.70
C ARG A 211 1.04 16.63 8.01
N ALA A 212 2.04 17.19 8.69
CA ALA A 212 1.82 18.08 9.82
C ALA A 212 1.41 19.47 9.34
N ILE A 213 0.52 20.12 10.10
CA ILE A 213 0.11 21.51 9.95
C ILE A 213 0.49 22.27 11.24
N GLY A 214 1.08 23.44 11.06
CA GLY A 214 1.65 24.25 12.15
C GLY A 214 3.12 23.93 12.42
N GLU A 215 3.68 24.57 13.44
CA GLU A 215 5.11 24.51 13.77
C GLU A 215 5.44 23.40 14.79
N ARG A 216 4.42 22.89 15.47
CA ARG A 216 4.50 21.86 16.50
C ARG A 216 4.57 20.47 15.88
N ARG A 217 5.06 19.51 16.65
CA ARG A 217 5.41 18.17 16.18
C ARG A 217 4.18 17.30 15.98
N VAL A 218 4.19 16.53 14.89
CA VAL A 218 3.40 15.32 14.73
C VAL A 218 4.37 14.15 14.55
N ALA A 219 4.23 13.11 15.36
CA ALA A 219 5.06 11.91 15.29
C ALA A 219 4.23 10.69 14.92
N VAL A 220 4.71 9.94 13.93
CA VAL A 220 4.15 8.65 13.50
C VAL A 220 4.99 7.54 14.10
N TYR A 221 4.34 6.56 14.72
CA TYR A 221 4.98 5.40 15.32
C TYR A 221 4.60 4.14 14.56
N LEU A 222 5.62 3.40 14.11
CA LEU A 222 5.46 2.07 13.52
C LEU A 222 5.93 1.00 14.50
N PRO A 223 5.26 -0.16 14.56
CA PRO A 223 5.68 -1.26 15.41
C PRO A 223 7.02 -1.83 14.91
N GLU A 224 7.95 -2.04 15.85
CA GLU A 224 9.23 -2.72 15.61
C GLU A 224 9.48 -3.81 16.65
N LYS A 225 10.40 -4.73 16.34
CA LYS A 225 10.71 -5.84 17.24
C LYS A 225 11.36 -5.30 18.52
N GLY A 226 10.60 -5.27 19.61
CA GLY A 226 11.07 -4.80 20.91
C GLY A 226 11.05 -3.28 21.10
N SER A 227 10.65 -2.50 20.08
CA SER A 227 10.64 -1.03 20.09
C SER A 227 9.59 -0.48 19.12
N SER A 228 9.66 0.81 18.81
CA SER A 228 8.91 1.42 17.70
C SER A 228 9.84 2.34 16.91
N ARG A 229 9.61 2.41 15.60
CA ARG A 229 10.25 3.41 14.74
C ARG A 229 9.42 4.67 14.76
N GLU A 230 10.08 5.78 15.04
CA GLU A 230 9.46 7.09 15.03
C GLU A 230 9.76 7.85 13.73
N ILE A 231 8.73 8.49 13.18
CA ILE A 231 8.80 9.38 12.04
C ILE A 231 8.20 10.73 12.45
N VAL A 232 9.04 11.76 12.56
CA VAL A 232 8.58 13.13 12.81
C VAL A 232 8.15 13.78 11.49
N LEU A 233 6.88 14.19 11.43
CA LEU A 233 6.32 15.05 10.39
C LEU A 233 6.48 16.51 10.83
N GLN A 234 7.28 17.26 10.06
CA GLN A 234 7.48 18.69 10.25
C GLN A 234 7.83 19.34 8.91
N GLY A 235 7.51 20.63 8.76
CA GLY A 235 7.79 21.39 7.54
C GLY A 235 7.11 20.78 6.31
N LYS A 236 7.89 20.50 5.27
CA LYS A 236 7.39 19.98 3.98
C LYS A 236 7.33 18.45 3.91
N ARG A 237 7.63 17.73 5.00
CA ARG A 237 7.62 16.26 4.99
C ARG A 237 6.20 15.73 4.78
N VAL A 238 6.07 14.77 3.86
CA VAL A 238 4.84 14.04 3.57
C VAL A 238 5.13 12.55 3.72
N GLU A 239 4.19 11.81 4.29
CA GLU A 239 4.22 10.35 4.36
C GLU A 239 2.98 9.74 3.72
N ASP A 240 3.02 8.44 3.49
CA ASP A 240 1.98 7.70 2.80
C ASP A 240 1.21 6.75 3.74
N LEU A 241 -0.09 6.97 3.89
CA LEU A 241 -0.98 6.26 4.82
C LEU A 241 -1.03 4.77 4.51
N THR A 242 -1.18 4.45 3.22
CA THR A 242 -1.28 3.08 2.76
C THR A 242 0.04 2.34 3.02
N ALA A 243 1.19 2.96 2.74
CA ALA A 243 2.50 2.40 3.01
C ALA A 243 2.71 2.16 4.50
N LEU A 244 2.38 3.13 5.37
CA LEU A 244 2.53 2.98 6.81
C LEU A 244 1.67 1.83 7.36
N ARG A 245 0.40 1.74 6.93
CA ARG A 245 -0.50 0.65 7.33
C ARG A 245 -0.01 -0.71 6.83
N ARG A 246 0.46 -0.79 5.59
CA ARG A 246 1.08 -2.01 5.06
C ARG A 246 2.36 -2.38 5.79
N ALA A 247 3.20 -1.40 6.14
CA ALA A 247 4.42 -1.65 6.89
C ALA A 247 4.13 -2.24 8.27
N ALA A 248 3.14 -1.71 8.99
CA ALA A 248 2.71 -2.27 10.27
C ALA A 248 2.16 -3.70 10.10
N ARG A 249 1.26 -3.91 9.12
CA ARG A 249 0.71 -5.23 8.77
C ARG A 249 1.80 -6.25 8.43
N ASP A 250 2.69 -5.91 7.51
CA ASP A 250 3.72 -6.79 6.99
C ASP A 250 4.70 -7.21 8.09
N ARG A 251 5.07 -6.28 8.98
CA ARG A 251 5.91 -6.57 10.16
C ARG A 251 5.20 -7.48 11.15
N ALA A 252 3.92 -7.24 11.42
CA ALA A 252 3.11 -8.14 12.27
C ALA A 252 3.00 -9.55 11.68
N ASP A 253 2.97 -9.66 10.36
CA ASP A 253 2.97 -10.93 9.62
C ASP A 253 4.38 -11.57 9.51
N GLY A 254 5.41 -10.97 10.11
CA GLY A 254 6.77 -11.48 10.07
C GLY A 254 7.44 -11.36 8.70
N PHE A 255 7.07 -10.36 7.90
CA PHE A 255 7.74 -10.05 6.64
C PHE A 255 8.96 -9.13 6.82
N PRO A 256 10.04 -9.33 6.03
CA PRO A 256 10.29 -10.51 5.19
C PRO A 256 10.45 -11.78 6.04
N PRO A 257 9.98 -12.95 5.56
CA PRO A 257 10.08 -14.19 6.31
C PRO A 257 11.55 -14.58 6.47
N LYS A 258 11.91 -15.19 7.61
CA LYS A 258 13.29 -15.67 7.87
C LYS A 258 13.74 -16.73 6.87
N LYS A 259 12.80 -17.55 6.39
CA LYS A 259 13.01 -18.58 5.37
C LYS A 259 12.07 -18.30 4.22
N VAL A 260 12.62 -18.28 3.02
CA VAL A 260 11.83 -18.11 1.79
C VAL A 260 11.52 -19.47 1.17
N GLU A 261 10.48 -19.50 0.35
CA GLU A 261 10.17 -20.66 -0.48
C GLU A 261 11.24 -20.85 -1.58
N THR A 262 11.30 -22.05 -2.14
CA THR A 262 12.25 -22.34 -3.22
C THR A 262 11.75 -21.71 -4.52
N PRO A 263 12.60 -21.02 -5.31
CA PRO A 263 12.16 -20.42 -6.57
C PRO A 263 11.93 -21.50 -7.65
N VAL A 264 10.69 -22.01 -7.69
CA VAL A 264 10.24 -23.00 -8.67
C VAL A 264 8.88 -22.58 -9.21
N VAL A 265 8.73 -22.65 -10.53
CA VAL A 265 7.45 -22.51 -11.23
C VAL A 265 6.93 -23.91 -11.54
N GLU A 266 6.05 -24.43 -10.68
CA GLU A 266 5.56 -25.82 -10.75
C GLU A 266 4.93 -26.17 -12.10
N ARG A 267 4.18 -25.23 -12.69
CA ARG A 267 3.57 -25.35 -14.01
C ARG A 267 3.59 -24.01 -14.73
N GLY A 268 3.62 -24.06 -16.06
CA GLY A 268 3.62 -22.87 -16.90
C GLY A 268 5.00 -22.27 -17.07
N THR A 269 5.05 -20.96 -17.36
CA THR A 269 6.30 -20.26 -17.67
C THR A 269 6.24 -18.82 -17.18
N LEU A 270 7.36 -18.31 -16.68
CA LEU A 270 7.53 -16.87 -16.43
C LEU A 270 8.46 -16.24 -17.47
N VAL A 271 8.14 -15.04 -17.92
CA VAL A 271 8.97 -14.23 -18.82
C VAL A 271 9.23 -12.86 -18.19
N ILE A 272 10.44 -12.65 -17.70
CA ILE A 272 10.76 -11.50 -16.84
C ILE A 272 11.76 -10.61 -17.56
N VAL A 273 11.34 -9.42 -18.01
CA VAL A 273 12.12 -8.56 -18.92
C VAL A 273 12.62 -7.29 -18.22
N GLY A 274 13.92 -6.99 -18.31
CA GLY A 274 14.56 -5.88 -17.60
C GLY A 274 14.13 -4.46 -18.02
N GLY A 275 13.36 -4.29 -19.09
CA GLY A 275 12.93 -2.97 -19.60
C GLY A 275 13.76 -2.47 -20.79
N GLY A 276 13.55 -1.22 -21.20
CA GLY A 276 14.31 -0.60 -22.31
C GLY A 276 14.09 -1.26 -23.68
N GLY A 277 12.97 -1.96 -23.85
CA GLY A 277 12.66 -2.78 -25.02
C GLY A 277 12.54 -4.26 -24.66
N SER A 278 12.31 -5.10 -25.68
CA SER A 278 12.17 -6.54 -25.53
C SER A 278 13.20 -7.28 -26.39
N PRO A 279 13.72 -8.43 -25.95
CA PRO A 279 14.48 -9.34 -26.78
C PRO A 279 13.79 -9.62 -28.13
N LYS A 280 14.58 -9.74 -29.21
CA LYS A 280 14.07 -10.05 -30.55
C LYS A 280 13.32 -11.39 -30.53
N GLY A 281 12.14 -11.43 -31.16
CA GLY A 281 11.32 -12.64 -31.24
C GLY A 281 10.59 -13.02 -29.95
N LEU A 282 10.68 -12.22 -28.87
CA LEU A 282 10.05 -12.55 -27.60
C LEU A 282 8.54 -12.73 -27.70
N SER A 283 7.84 -11.90 -28.50
CA SER A 283 6.39 -12.01 -28.66
C SER A 283 5.95 -13.35 -29.23
N ARG A 284 6.72 -13.93 -30.17
CA ARG A 284 6.45 -15.26 -30.72
C ARG A 284 6.66 -16.35 -29.68
N LYS A 285 7.79 -16.34 -28.97
CA LYS A 285 8.03 -17.28 -27.86
C LYS A 285 6.97 -17.17 -26.76
N PHE A 286 6.52 -15.96 -26.44
CA PHE A 286 5.46 -15.74 -25.48
C PHE A 286 4.14 -16.35 -25.94
N VAL A 287 3.78 -16.20 -27.22
CA VAL A 287 2.59 -16.86 -27.81
C VAL A 287 2.73 -18.39 -27.77
N GLU A 288 3.92 -18.94 -28.04
CA GLU A 288 4.20 -20.38 -27.90
C GLU A 288 3.95 -20.87 -26.46
N TYR A 289 4.47 -20.15 -25.45
CA TYR A 289 4.24 -20.48 -24.04
C TYR A 289 2.78 -20.27 -23.60
N ALA A 290 2.03 -19.40 -24.28
CA ALA A 290 0.60 -19.18 -24.04
C ALA A 290 -0.31 -20.21 -24.74
N GLY A 291 0.23 -21.30 -25.28
CA GLY A 291 -0.55 -22.37 -25.94
C GLY A 291 -0.45 -22.39 -27.46
N GLY A 292 0.34 -21.50 -28.05
CA GLY A 292 0.71 -21.52 -29.47
C GLY A 292 -0.21 -20.74 -30.40
N THR A 293 0.20 -20.70 -31.66
CA THR A 293 -0.47 -19.96 -32.75
C THR A 293 -1.92 -20.39 -32.92
N GLY A 294 -2.82 -19.43 -33.05
CA GLY A 294 -4.27 -19.66 -33.22
C GLY A 294 -5.00 -20.11 -31.94
N LYS A 295 -4.29 -20.31 -30.82
CA LYS A 295 -4.87 -20.77 -29.54
C LYS A 295 -4.68 -19.77 -28.41
N ALA A 296 -3.55 -19.08 -28.35
CA ALA A 296 -3.21 -18.20 -27.23
C ALA A 296 -4.22 -17.04 -27.01
N VAL A 297 -4.64 -16.85 -25.76
CA VAL A 297 -5.48 -15.74 -25.28
C VAL A 297 -4.67 -14.93 -24.29
N ILE A 298 -4.26 -13.73 -24.71
CA ILE A 298 -3.34 -12.87 -23.96
C ILE A 298 -4.08 -11.69 -23.36
N VAL A 299 -3.84 -11.42 -22.08
CA VAL A 299 -4.35 -10.26 -21.37
C VAL A 299 -3.20 -9.34 -20.99
N ILE A 300 -3.32 -8.04 -21.26
CA ILE A 300 -2.26 -7.03 -21.07
C ILE A 300 -2.71 -6.02 -20.02
N PHE A 301 -1.84 -5.75 -19.04
CA PHE A 301 -2.08 -4.83 -17.94
C PHE A 301 -1.16 -3.61 -18.00
N PRO A 302 -1.68 -2.43 -18.40
CA PRO A 302 -0.96 -1.16 -18.33
C PRO A 302 -1.01 -0.52 -16.93
N THR A 303 -1.49 -1.22 -15.90
CA THR A 303 -1.77 -0.71 -14.55
C THR A 303 -0.63 0.07 -13.90
N ALA A 304 0.62 -0.27 -14.19
CA ALA A 304 1.78 0.45 -13.68
C ALA A 304 1.95 1.88 -14.23
N ALA A 305 1.33 2.21 -15.37
CA ALA A 305 1.41 3.52 -15.99
C ALA A 305 0.69 4.61 -15.17
N ALA A 306 0.99 5.88 -15.44
CA ALA A 306 0.27 7.00 -14.84
C ALA A 306 -1.14 7.12 -15.44
N ASN A 307 -2.03 7.83 -14.74
CA ASN A 307 -3.35 8.17 -15.28
C ASN A 307 -3.28 9.40 -16.21
N PRO A 308 -4.09 9.43 -17.29
CA PRO A 308 -4.93 8.33 -17.77
C PRO A 308 -4.11 7.15 -18.34
N LEU A 309 -4.62 5.92 -18.18
CA LEU A 309 -3.94 4.72 -18.67
C LEU A 309 -3.70 4.77 -20.20
N PRO A 310 -2.50 4.42 -20.68
CA PRO A 310 -2.20 4.40 -22.10
C PRO A 310 -2.94 3.25 -22.80
N LYS A 311 -3.39 3.47 -24.05
CA LYS A 311 -4.20 2.50 -24.79
C LYS A 311 -3.50 1.16 -25.07
N ARG A 312 -2.17 1.15 -25.23
CA ARG A 312 -1.33 -0.05 -25.49
C ARG A 312 -1.82 -1.02 -26.59
N GLU A 313 -2.67 -0.56 -27.51
CA GLU A 313 -3.18 -1.40 -28.60
C GLU A 313 -2.07 -1.94 -29.51
N PHE A 314 -0.97 -1.19 -29.67
CA PHE A 314 0.20 -1.67 -30.41
C PHE A 314 0.82 -2.94 -29.81
N LEU A 315 0.77 -3.13 -28.48
CA LEU A 315 1.23 -4.37 -27.83
C LEU A 315 0.28 -5.52 -28.13
N ALA A 316 -1.04 -5.30 -28.05
CA ALA A 316 -2.05 -6.30 -28.40
C ALA A 316 -1.96 -6.71 -29.88
N ALA A 317 -1.81 -5.74 -30.79
CA ALA A 317 -1.55 -5.97 -32.20
C ALA A 317 -0.24 -6.77 -32.41
N GLY A 318 0.82 -6.45 -31.67
CA GLY A 318 2.08 -7.20 -31.70
C GLY A 318 1.93 -8.68 -31.35
N PHE A 319 1.16 -9.01 -30.31
CA PHE A 319 0.87 -10.40 -29.94
C PHE A 319 -0.01 -11.12 -30.96
N ARG A 320 -1.01 -10.46 -31.54
CA ARG A 320 -1.82 -11.03 -32.63
C ARG A 320 -0.96 -11.31 -33.87
N LYS A 321 -0.10 -10.37 -34.26
CA LYS A 321 0.86 -10.56 -35.36
C LYS A 321 1.84 -11.70 -35.08
N ALA A 322 2.16 -11.96 -33.80
CA ALA A 322 2.98 -13.08 -33.39
C ALA A 322 2.24 -14.43 -33.35
N GLY A 323 0.92 -14.46 -33.58
CA GLY A 323 0.11 -15.67 -33.70
C GLY A 323 -0.96 -15.86 -32.62
N ALA A 324 -1.13 -14.93 -31.69
CA ALA A 324 -2.17 -15.05 -30.66
C ALA A 324 -3.58 -15.04 -31.28
N LYS A 325 -4.47 -15.92 -30.80
CA LYS A 325 -5.90 -15.92 -31.18
C LYS A 325 -6.57 -14.62 -30.76
N LYS A 326 -6.29 -14.19 -29.53
CA LYS A 326 -6.85 -12.98 -28.92
C LYS A 326 -5.77 -12.32 -28.06
N ALA A 327 -5.67 -11.01 -28.15
CA ALA A 327 -4.89 -10.20 -27.23
C ALA A 327 -5.72 -8.99 -26.83
N THR A 328 -5.90 -8.76 -25.54
CA THR A 328 -6.78 -7.70 -25.01
C THR A 328 -6.07 -6.90 -23.94
N VAL A 329 -6.17 -5.58 -24.03
CA VAL A 329 -5.73 -4.67 -22.97
C VAL A 329 -6.86 -4.51 -21.98
N LEU A 330 -6.63 -4.83 -20.70
CA LEU A 330 -7.59 -4.58 -19.63
C LEU A 330 -7.14 -3.42 -18.78
N TYR A 331 -8.00 -2.41 -18.68
CA TYR A 331 -7.74 -1.19 -17.95
C TYR A 331 -8.28 -1.35 -16.53
N GLY A 332 -7.37 -1.51 -15.58
CA GLY A 332 -7.68 -1.49 -14.15
C GLY A 332 -6.55 -0.83 -13.40
N GLN A 333 -6.88 0.15 -12.56
CA GLN A 333 -5.97 0.79 -11.61
C GLN A 333 -6.51 0.82 -10.19
N THR A 334 -7.76 0.45 -10.01
CA THR A 334 -8.40 0.34 -8.71
C THR A 334 -8.79 -1.09 -8.42
N GLN A 335 -8.85 -1.35 -7.13
CA GLN A 335 -9.34 -2.57 -6.54
C GLN A 335 -10.76 -2.96 -6.98
N ALA A 336 -11.63 -1.98 -7.27
CA ALA A 336 -12.99 -2.23 -7.74
C ALA A 336 -13.04 -2.63 -9.23
N GLU A 337 -12.21 -1.99 -10.06
CA GLU A 337 -12.16 -2.28 -11.51
C GLU A 337 -11.71 -3.72 -11.78
N VAL A 338 -10.70 -4.20 -11.05
CA VAL A 338 -10.16 -5.56 -11.25
C VAL A 338 -11.01 -6.66 -10.62
N GLU A 339 -11.96 -6.28 -9.75
CA GLU A 339 -12.99 -7.15 -9.20
C GLU A 339 -14.23 -7.23 -10.10
N SER A 340 -14.31 -6.42 -11.14
CA SER A 340 -15.44 -6.45 -12.06
C SER A 340 -15.54 -7.79 -12.80
N LYS A 341 -16.77 -8.24 -13.04
CA LYS A 341 -17.04 -9.50 -13.75
C LYS A 341 -16.28 -9.61 -15.09
N PRO A 342 -16.25 -8.57 -15.97
CA PRO A 342 -15.50 -8.64 -17.22
C PRO A 342 -13.99 -8.87 -17.01
N PHE A 343 -13.41 -8.26 -15.98
CA PHE A 343 -11.99 -8.40 -15.67
C PHE A 343 -11.67 -9.83 -15.19
N LEU A 344 -12.49 -10.35 -14.28
CA LEU A 344 -12.32 -11.71 -13.74
C LEU A 344 -12.58 -12.78 -14.81
N ASP A 345 -13.56 -12.59 -15.68
CA ASP A 345 -13.85 -13.56 -16.76
C ASP A 345 -12.73 -13.61 -17.79
N ALA A 346 -12.15 -12.47 -18.15
CA ALA A 346 -10.98 -12.44 -19.02
C ALA A 346 -9.76 -13.17 -18.43
N LEU A 347 -9.55 -13.09 -17.11
CA LEU A 347 -8.49 -13.83 -16.41
C LEU A 347 -8.73 -15.35 -16.38
N LYS A 348 -9.99 -15.79 -16.30
CA LYS A 348 -10.34 -17.23 -16.37
C LYS A 348 -10.04 -17.81 -17.74
N GLU A 349 -10.26 -17.06 -18.81
CA GLU A 349 -9.99 -17.47 -20.19
C GLU A 349 -8.51 -17.33 -20.59
N ALA A 350 -7.75 -16.48 -19.91
CA ALA A 350 -6.38 -16.17 -20.27
C ALA A 350 -5.47 -17.41 -20.26
N THR A 351 -4.62 -17.51 -21.27
CA THR A 351 -3.49 -18.44 -21.33
C THR A 351 -2.15 -17.72 -21.27
N GLY A 352 -2.15 -16.39 -21.43
CA GLY A 352 -1.00 -15.51 -21.24
C GLY A 352 -1.37 -14.20 -20.53
N ILE A 353 -0.54 -13.75 -19.60
CA ILE A 353 -0.66 -12.44 -18.94
C ILE A 353 0.60 -11.62 -19.20
N TRP A 354 0.44 -10.36 -19.62
CA TRP A 354 1.55 -9.41 -19.78
C TRP A 354 1.39 -8.17 -18.90
N PHE A 355 2.30 -7.98 -17.94
CA PHE A 355 2.41 -6.78 -17.13
C PHE A 355 3.33 -5.75 -17.81
N ASP A 356 2.78 -4.59 -18.16
CA ASP A 356 3.55 -3.52 -18.80
C ASP A 356 4.37 -2.69 -17.77
N GLY A 357 5.23 -1.80 -18.28
CA GLY A 357 6.10 -0.94 -17.46
C GLY A 357 5.39 0.24 -16.78
N GLY A 358 6.08 0.86 -15.82
CA GLY A 358 5.60 2.01 -15.05
C GLY A 358 6.11 2.00 -13.61
N ARG A 359 5.21 2.16 -12.62
CA ARG A 359 5.48 2.06 -11.18
C ARG A 359 4.85 0.79 -10.62
N GLN A 360 5.68 -0.14 -10.14
CA GLN A 360 5.29 -1.47 -9.67
C GLN A 360 4.37 -1.46 -8.45
N TRP A 361 4.44 -0.44 -7.59
CA TRP A 361 3.54 -0.29 -6.45
C TRP A 361 2.06 -0.18 -6.85
N ARG A 362 1.77 0.34 -8.05
CA ARG A 362 0.39 0.41 -8.58
C ARG A 362 -0.20 -0.96 -8.82
N PHE A 363 0.61 -1.96 -9.18
CA PHE A 363 0.14 -3.34 -9.27
C PHE A 363 -0.22 -3.90 -7.89
N VAL A 364 0.58 -3.61 -6.85
CA VAL A 364 0.27 -4.02 -5.47
C VAL A 364 -1.05 -3.39 -5.03
N ASP A 365 -1.22 -2.09 -5.23
CA ASP A 365 -2.47 -1.40 -4.93
C ASP A 365 -3.67 -2.04 -5.63
N CYS A 366 -3.52 -2.32 -6.92
CA CYS A 366 -4.61 -2.83 -7.73
C CYS A 366 -5.00 -4.28 -7.39
N TYR A 367 -4.02 -5.17 -7.19
CA TYR A 367 -4.24 -6.62 -7.19
C TYR A 367 -4.09 -7.32 -5.83
N GLU A 368 -3.41 -6.72 -4.84
CA GLU A 368 -3.28 -7.32 -3.51
C GLU A 368 -4.67 -7.57 -2.89
N ASN A 369 -4.85 -8.77 -2.33
CA ASN A 369 -6.10 -9.22 -1.69
C ASN A 369 -7.35 -9.07 -2.57
N THR A 370 -7.21 -9.31 -3.88
CA THR A 370 -8.31 -9.34 -4.85
C THR A 370 -8.53 -10.73 -5.40
N LYS A 371 -9.72 -11.00 -5.95
CA LYS A 371 -10.02 -12.23 -6.70
C LYS A 371 -9.21 -12.35 -8.00
N ALA A 372 -8.72 -11.23 -8.53
CA ALA A 372 -7.91 -11.23 -9.74
C ALA A 372 -6.58 -11.96 -9.54
N LEU A 373 -5.90 -11.75 -8.41
CA LEU A 373 -4.57 -12.33 -8.17
C LEU A 373 -4.57 -13.89 -8.17
N PRO A 374 -5.47 -14.60 -7.44
CA PRO A 374 -5.57 -16.05 -7.55
C PRO A 374 -5.82 -16.55 -8.98
N LEU A 375 -6.66 -15.86 -9.77
CA LEU A 375 -6.90 -16.22 -11.17
C LEU A 375 -5.64 -16.07 -12.05
N MET A 376 -4.76 -15.11 -11.74
CA MET A 376 -3.47 -15.00 -12.41
C MET A 376 -2.60 -16.23 -12.09
N PHE A 377 -2.53 -16.67 -10.83
CA PHE A 377 -1.84 -17.92 -10.49
C PHE A 377 -2.46 -19.13 -11.20
N ASP A 378 -3.78 -19.16 -11.41
CA ASP A 378 -4.43 -20.23 -12.14
C ASP A 378 -4.01 -20.30 -13.61
N VAL A 379 -3.59 -19.19 -14.23
CA VAL A 379 -2.97 -19.21 -15.57
C VAL A 379 -1.71 -20.10 -15.58
N LEU A 380 -0.84 -19.96 -14.58
CA LEU A 380 0.34 -20.82 -14.44
C LEU A 380 -0.03 -22.27 -14.15
N LYS A 381 -1.01 -22.52 -13.26
CA LYS A 381 -1.48 -23.88 -12.94
C LYS A 381 -2.03 -24.61 -14.17
N ARG A 382 -2.64 -23.88 -15.10
CA ARG A 382 -3.10 -24.39 -16.42
C ARG A 382 -1.99 -24.58 -17.45
N GLY A 383 -0.73 -24.27 -17.10
CA GLY A 383 0.41 -24.37 -18.00
C GLY A 383 0.64 -23.16 -18.91
N GLY A 384 -0.07 -22.05 -18.65
CA GLY A 384 0.09 -20.80 -19.39
C GLY A 384 1.34 -20.00 -18.98
N VAL A 385 1.42 -18.76 -19.47
CA VAL A 385 2.57 -17.88 -19.27
C VAL A 385 2.18 -16.58 -18.56
N ILE A 386 3.03 -16.13 -17.65
CA ILE A 386 2.99 -14.76 -17.12
C ILE A 386 4.29 -14.08 -17.52
N GLY A 387 4.20 -12.86 -18.02
CA GLY A 387 5.39 -12.08 -18.29
C GLY A 387 5.19 -10.60 -18.03
N GLY A 388 6.29 -9.86 -18.10
CA GLY A 388 6.24 -8.42 -17.95
C GLY A 388 7.59 -7.75 -18.08
N THR A 389 7.54 -6.43 -18.23
CA THR A 389 8.72 -5.60 -18.48
C THR A 389 8.85 -4.49 -17.45
N SER A 390 10.09 -4.17 -17.06
CA SER A 390 10.36 -3.13 -16.07
C SER A 390 9.57 -3.38 -14.78
N ALA A 391 8.64 -2.49 -14.39
CA ALA A 391 7.73 -2.73 -13.27
C ALA A 391 7.01 -4.09 -13.31
N GLY A 392 6.59 -4.55 -14.49
CA GLY A 392 5.97 -5.86 -14.70
C GLY A 392 6.92 -7.05 -14.56
N ALA A 393 8.22 -6.79 -14.54
CA ALA A 393 9.26 -7.78 -14.23
C ALA A 393 9.45 -7.88 -12.71
N THR A 394 9.65 -6.74 -12.05
CA THR A 394 9.86 -6.63 -10.60
C THR A 394 8.70 -7.22 -9.80
N ILE A 395 7.46 -6.97 -10.23
CA ILE A 395 6.26 -7.41 -9.51
C ILE A 395 6.10 -8.94 -9.44
N GLN A 396 6.80 -9.69 -10.29
CA GLN A 396 6.71 -11.16 -10.31
C GLN A 396 7.44 -11.83 -9.14
N GLY A 397 8.43 -11.16 -8.54
CA GLY A 397 9.06 -11.62 -7.30
C GLY A 397 8.11 -11.52 -6.11
N ASP A 398 8.41 -12.24 -5.03
CA ASP A 398 7.69 -12.11 -3.76
C ASP A 398 8.27 -10.99 -2.88
N TYR A 399 9.56 -10.65 -3.05
CA TYR A 399 10.11 -9.38 -2.56
C TYR A 399 10.08 -8.32 -3.67
N LEU A 400 9.40 -7.20 -3.40
CA LEU A 400 9.25 -6.08 -4.31
C LEU A 400 10.36 -5.04 -4.11
N ALA A 401 11.34 -5.05 -5.02
CA ALA A 401 12.32 -3.98 -5.08
C ALA A 401 11.70 -2.67 -5.60
N ARG A 402 12.10 -1.54 -5.03
CA ARG A 402 11.76 -0.18 -5.52
C ARG A 402 10.27 0.15 -5.56
N GLY A 403 9.52 -0.37 -4.60
CA GLY A 403 8.09 -0.13 -4.43
C GLY A 403 7.71 1.28 -3.93
N GLY A 404 8.64 2.24 -3.90
CA GLY A 404 8.38 3.58 -3.39
C GLY A 404 7.24 4.29 -4.11
N VAL A 405 6.40 4.99 -3.33
CA VAL A 405 5.22 5.70 -3.85
C VAL A 405 5.61 7.06 -4.42
N PHE A 406 6.53 7.76 -3.75
CA PHE A 406 7.02 9.08 -4.14
C PHE A 406 8.10 9.00 -5.22
N ASP A 407 9.04 8.07 -5.08
CA ASP A 407 10.16 7.85 -6.02
C ASP A 407 10.49 6.36 -6.19
N ASN A 408 11.49 6.05 -7.03
CA ASN A 408 11.93 4.69 -7.31
C ASN A 408 13.42 4.45 -6.98
N PHE A 409 14.00 5.30 -6.12
CA PHE A 409 15.41 5.26 -5.78
C PHE A 409 15.69 4.26 -4.64
N ASP A 410 14.82 4.23 -3.64
CA ASP A 410 14.96 3.29 -2.52
C ASP A 410 14.69 1.86 -2.98
N ILE A 411 15.66 0.95 -2.80
CA ILE A 411 15.47 -0.46 -3.16
C ILE A 411 14.47 -1.18 -2.26
N ALA A 412 14.36 -0.77 -1.01
CA ALA A 412 13.42 -1.28 -0.03
C ALA A 412 12.55 -0.12 0.48
N TYR A 413 11.24 -0.19 0.25
CA TYR A 413 10.30 0.84 0.67
C TYR A 413 9.24 0.24 1.60
N PRO A 414 9.27 0.50 2.92
CA PRO A 414 8.37 -0.12 3.88
C PRO A 414 6.90 -0.07 3.48
N GLY A 415 6.23 -1.21 3.54
CA GLY A 415 4.84 -1.38 3.13
C GLY A 415 4.63 -1.61 1.62
N TYR A 416 5.69 -1.57 0.82
CA TYR A 416 5.70 -1.96 -0.59
C TYR A 416 6.88 -2.87 -0.91
N GLU A 417 7.18 -3.78 0.01
CA GLU A 417 8.25 -4.78 -0.14
C GLU A 417 7.72 -6.16 -0.53
N ARG A 418 6.39 -6.35 -0.56
CA ARG A 418 5.74 -7.58 -1.06
C ARG A 418 5.33 -7.41 -2.52
N GLY A 419 5.80 -8.32 -3.37
CA GLY A 419 5.36 -8.41 -4.76
C GLY A 419 4.15 -9.32 -4.92
N LEU A 420 3.75 -9.62 -6.17
CA LEU A 420 2.67 -10.59 -6.42
C LEU A 420 3.15 -12.04 -6.28
N GLY A 421 4.46 -12.27 -6.32
CA GLY A 421 5.07 -13.55 -5.93
C GLY A 421 4.71 -14.72 -6.83
N PHE A 422 4.75 -14.52 -8.14
CA PHE A 422 4.68 -15.60 -9.14
C PHE A 422 5.96 -16.44 -9.15
N LEU A 423 7.11 -15.83 -8.83
CA LEU A 423 8.36 -16.49 -8.50
C LEU A 423 8.69 -16.21 -7.04
N LYS A 424 8.66 -17.24 -6.19
CA LYS A 424 8.93 -17.10 -4.76
C LYS A 424 10.43 -17.10 -4.46
N GLY A 425 10.82 -16.54 -3.32
CA GLY A 425 12.20 -16.52 -2.83
C GLY A 425 13.15 -15.65 -3.63
N VAL A 426 12.64 -14.69 -4.41
CA VAL A 426 13.46 -13.80 -5.24
C VAL A 426 13.10 -12.32 -5.06
N ALA A 427 14.11 -11.46 -5.20
CA ALA A 427 13.96 -10.02 -5.37
C ALA A 427 14.44 -9.62 -6.76
N ILE A 428 13.59 -9.00 -7.58
CA ILE A 428 13.89 -8.70 -8.98
C ILE A 428 14.02 -7.19 -9.20
N ASP A 429 15.17 -6.74 -9.71
CA ASP A 429 15.42 -5.37 -10.13
C ASP A 429 15.68 -5.30 -11.65
N GLN A 430 15.33 -4.16 -12.24
CA GLN A 430 15.22 -3.92 -13.68
C GLN A 430 16.03 -2.70 -14.08
N HIS A 431 16.25 -2.50 -15.38
CA HIS A 431 17.10 -1.43 -15.92
C HIS A 431 18.46 -1.40 -15.21
N PHE A 432 19.00 -2.59 -14.92
CA PHE A 432 19.87 -2.80 -13.77
C PHE A 432 21.22 -2.09 -13.91
N THR A 433 22.03 -2.49 -14.89
CA THR A 433 23.32 -1.81 -15.16
C THR A 433 23.12 -0.40 -15.70
N GLN A 434 22.08 -0.18 -16.51
CA GLN A 434 21.78 1.12 -17.14
C GLN A 434 21.53 2.22 -16.09
N ARG A 435 21.01 1.85 -14.91
CA ARG A 435 20.74 2.77 -13.80
C ARG A 435 21.69 2.59 -12.61
N LYS A 436 22.80 1.87 -12.79
CA LYS A 436 23.86 1.68 -11.78
C LYS A 436 23.35 1.09 -10.45
N ARG A 437 22.43 0.11 -10.53
CA ARG A 437 21.66 -0.42 -9.39
C ARG A 437 22.35 -1.55 -8.61
N GLN A 438 23.57 -1.93 -8.99
CA GLN A 438 24.32 -3.03 -8.38
C GLN A 438 24.52 -2.81 -6.88
N LYS A 439 24.98 -1.62 -6.47
CA LYS A 439 25.22 -1.28 -5.05
C LYS A 439 23.95 -1.37 -4.20
N ASP A 440 22.81 -1.05 -4.79
CA ASP A 440 21.53 -1.16 -4.09
C ASP A 440 21.15 -2.62 -3.88
N MET A 441 21.32 -3.48 -4.90
CA MET A 441 21.08 -4.92 -4.77
C MET A 441 22.00 -5.55 -3.72
N THR A 442 23.30 -5.23 -3.72
CA THR A 442 24.23 -5.63 -2.66
C THR A 442 23.71 -5.23 -1.28
N ARG A 443 23.18 -4.01 -1.13
CA ARG A 443 22.60 -3.54 0.14
C ARG A 443 21.38 -4.37 0.55
N LEU A 444 20.47 -4.63 -0.40
CA LEU A 444 19.29 -5.46 -0.14
C LEU A 444 19.68 -6.88 0.27
N MET A 445 20.68 -7.48 -0.38
CA MET A 445 21.15 -8.84 -0.05
C MET A 445 21.80 -8.92 1.33
N LYS A 446 22.38 -7.84 1.84
CA LYS A 446 22.86 -7.76 3.24
C LYS A 446 21.72 -7.73 4.25
N THR A 447 20.61 -7.06 3.94
CA THR A 447 19.45 -6.95 4.85
C THR A 447 18.46 -8.11 4.69
N CYS A 448 18.44 -8.74 3.53
CA CYS A 448 17.52 -9.82 3.17
C CYS A 448 18.28 -11.00 2.53
N PRO A 449 19.28 -11.59 3.22
CA PRO A 449 20.15 -12.62 2.64
C PRO A 449 19.45 -13.94 2.31
N GLN A 450 18.24 -14.14 2.82
CA GLN A 450 17.42 -15.32 2.52
C GLN A 450 16.92 -15.32 1.07
N TYR A 451 16.76 -14.16 0.44
CA TYR A 451 16.31 -14.04 -0.95
C TYR A 451 17.46 -14.30 -1.95
N LEU A 452 17.11 -14.64 -3.19
CA LEU A 452 18.01 -14.54 -4.34
C LEU A 452 17.75 -13.20 -5.04
N GLY A 453 18.76 -12.35 -5.15
CA GLY A 453 18.68 -11.10 -5.89
C GLY A 453 18.87 -11.35 -7.39
N ILE A 454 18.02 -10.78 -8.22
CA ILE A 454 18.08 -10.89 -9.68
C ILE A 454 18.04 -9.49 -10.28
N GLY A 455 19.16 -9.05 -10.87
CA GLY A 455 19.23 -7.82 -11.65
C GLY A 455 19.12 -8.11 -13.15
N LEU A 456 18.21 -7.45 -13.85
CA LEU A 456 18.00 -7.61 -15.29
C LEU A 456 18.34 -6.33 -16.04
N ASP A 457 19.26 -6.46 -17.00
CA ASP A 457 19.60 -5.38 -17.92
C ASP A 457 18.46 -5.10 -18.91
N GLU A 458 18.49 -3.90 -19.49
CA GLU A 458 17.58 -3.56 -20.59
C GLU A 458 17.71 -4.53 -21.78
N ALA A 459 16.60 -4.69 -22.53
CA ALA A 459 16.48 -5.61 -23.67
C ALA A 459 16.95 -7.05 -23.37
N THR A 460 16.84 -7.46 -22.11
CA THR A 460 17.25 -8.77 -21.58
C THR A 460 16.12 -9.36 -20.76
N ALA A 461 15.96 -10.67 -20.81
CA ALA A 461 14.96 -11.38 -20.03
C ALA A 461 15.50 -12.70 -19.49
N ILE A 462 14.88 -13.17 -18.41
CA ILE A 462 14.92 -14.57 -18.03
C ILE A 462 13.59 -15.24 -18.36
N VAL A 463 13.66 -16.45 -18.91
CA VAL A 463 12.52 -17.34 -19.10
C VAL A 463 12.63 -18.44 -18.06
N VAL A 464 11.64 -18.57 -17.19
CA VAL A 464 11.68 -19.52 -16.07
C VAL A 464 10.68 -20.65 -16.29
N LYS A 465 11.18 -21.89 -16.26
CA LYS A 465 10.38 -23.13 -16.29
C LYS A 465 10.90 -24.09 -15.22
N GLY A 466 10.02 -24.56 -14.33
CA GLY A 466 10.48 -25.25 -13.13
C GLY A 466 11.41 -24.33 -12.33
N SER A 467 12.62 -24.78 -11.99
CA SER A 467 13.64 -23.96 -11.34
C SER A 467 14.64 -23.33 -12.29
N ILE A 468 14.56 -23.60 -13.60
CA ILE A 468 15.59 -23.18 -14.55
C ILE A 468 15.22 -21.83 -15.16
N ALA A 469 16.14 -20.88 -15.08
CA ALA A 469 16.09 -19.59 -15.75
C ALA A 469 17.05 -19.57 -16.94
N ASP A 470 16.50 -19.47 -18.15
CA ASP A 470 17.27 -19.27 -19.38
C ASP A 470 17.36 -17.77 -19.70
N VAL A 471 18.57 -17.26 -19.90
CA VAL A 471 18.81 -15.85 -20.22
C VAL A 471 18.71 -15.62 -21.73
N ILE A 472 17.93 -14.61 -22.14
CA ILE A 472 17.78 -14.22 -23.54
C ILE A 472 17.88 -12.69 -23.69
N GLY A 473 18.29 -12.21 -24.86
CA GLY A 473 18.35 -10.77 -25.15
C GLY A 473 19.78 -10.29 -25.42
N LYS A 474 20.04 -9.01 -25.12
CA LYS A 474 21.30 -8.33 -25.49
C LYS A 474 22.25 -8.06 -24.32
N GLY A 475 21.74 -7.94 -23.11
CA GLY A 475 22.51 -7.66 -21.89
C GLY A 475 22.71 -8.93 -21.06
N LYS A 476 22.77 -8.76 -19.73
CA LYS A 476 22.99 -9.85 -18.78
C LYS A 476 21.88 -9.94 -17.72
N ALA A 477 21.74 -11.14 -17.15
CA ALA A 477 21.05 -11.36 -15.89
C ALA A 477 22.10 -11.54 -14.79
N HIS A 478 21.94 -10.82 -13.67
CA HIS A 478 22.88 -10.77 -12.56
C HIS A 478 22.26 -11.43 -11.33
N PHE A 479 22.85 -12.51 -10.82
CA PHE A 479 22.32 -13.32 -9.74
C PHE A 479 23.16 -13.12 -8.47
N TYR A 480 22.52 -12.61 -7.41
CA TYR A 480 23.13 -12.36 -6.11
C TYR A 480 22.67 -13.44 -5.13
N ASP A 481 23.56 -14.35 -4.78
CA ASP A 481 23.33 -15.38 -3.76
C ASP A 481 24.20 -15.12 -2.53
N SER A 482 23.60 -14.58 -1.46
CA SER A 482 24.28 -14.29 -0.18
C SER A 482 24.87 -15.52 0.52
N ARG A 483 24.56 -16.74 0.04
CA ARG A 483 25.16 -18.00 0.55
C ARG A 483 26.55 -18.25 -0.05
N ARG A 484 26.87 -17.61 -1.17
CA ARG A 484 28.17 -17.73 -1.84
C ARG A 484 29.18 -16.74 -1.26
N LYS A 485 30.43 -17.17 -1.23
CA LYS A 485 31.59 -16.33 -0.92
C LYS A 485 32.22 -15.89 -2.24
N PHE A 486 32.58 -14.62 -2.30
CA PHE A 486 33.30 -14.02 -3.41
C PHE A 486 34.62 -13.45 -2.87
N ASP A 487 35.66 -13.48 -3.69
CA ASP A 487 36.95 -12.93 -3.30
C ASP A 487 36.90 -11.40 -3.23
N LYS A 488 37.80 -10.83 -2.43
CA LYS A 488 37.83 -9.39 -2.19
C LYS A 488 38.21 -8.66 -3.50
N GLY A 489 37.27 -7.90 -4.05
CA GLY A 489 37.46 -7.14 -5.30
C GLY A 489 36.60 -7.66 -6.44
N ASP A 490 36.11 -8.89 -6.33
CA ASP A 490 35.19 -9.47 -7.31
C ASP A 490 33.76 -8.95 -7.11
N PRO A 491 32.95 -8.93 -8.18
CA PRO A 491 31.51 -8.73 -8.06
C PRO A 491 30.88 -9.78 -7.15
N ASP A 492 29.98 -9.37 -6.25
CA ASP A 492 29.23 -10.24 -5.34
C ASP A 492 28.04 -10.96 -6.01
N TYR A 493 28.15 -11.17 -7.33
CA TYR A 493 27.11 -11.74 -8.17
C TYR A 493 27.68 -12.51 -9.37
N GLU A 494 26.89 -13.46 -9.87
CA GLU A 494 27.16 -14.15 -11.14
C GLU A 494 26.38 -13.44 -12.26
N ALA A 495 27.06 -13.03 -13.34
CA ALA A 495 26.41 -12.38 -14.47
C ALA A 495 26.42 -13.27 -15.72
N LEU A 496 25.23 -13.60 -16.22
CA LEU A 496 25.04 -14.48 -17.37
C LEU A 496 24.55 -13.69 -18.59
N PRO A 497 25.21 -13.81 -19.76
CA PRO A 497 24.69 -13.28 -21.02
C PRO A 497 23.59 -14.19 -21.59
N ALA A 498 23.00 -13.78 -22.72
CA ALA A 498 22.08 -14.62 -23.47
C ALA A 498 22.67 -16.01 -23.78
N GLY A 499 21.84 -17.05 -23.67
CA GLY A 499 22.26 -18.45 -23.76
C GLY A 499 22.70 -19.05 -22.42
N GLY A 500 23.02 -18.22 -21.42
CA GLY A 500 23.31 -18.66 -20.07
C GLY A 500 22.08 -19.28 -19.39
N ARG A 501 22.32 -20.26 -18.52
CA ARG A 501 21.28 -20.97 -17.77
C ARG A 501 21.63 -20.97 -16.28
N TYR A 502 20.62 -20.75 -15.45
CA TYR A 502 20.78 -20.72 -13.99
C TYR A 502 19.70 -21.55 -13.33
N ASP A 503 20.08 -22.45 -12.45
CA ASP A 503 19.13 -23.17 -11.61
C ASP A 503 18.86 -22.36 -10.34
N LEU A 504 17.65 -21.77 -10.25
CA LEU A 504 17.23 -20.91 -9.15
C LEU A 504 17.05 -21.68 -7.83
N LYS A 505 16.82 -23.01 -7.90
CA LYS A 505 16.65 -23.86 -6.70
C LYS A 505 18.00 -24.12 -6.04
N THR A 506 18.99 -24.56 -6.81
CA THR A 506 20.34 -24.79 -6.29
C THR A 506 21.17 -23.50 -6.18
N ARG A 507 20.75 -22.44 -6.88
CA ARG A 507 21.44 -21.15 -7.12
C ARG A 507 22.84 -21.38 -7.71
N ARG A 508 22.85 -22.04 -8.87
CA ARG A 508 24.07 -22.34 -9.63
C ARG A 508 23.88 -22.05 -11.10
N VAL A 509 24.93 -21.53 -11.71
CA VAL A 509 25.09 -21.53 -13.16
C VAL A 509 25.15 -22.97 -13.64
N LEU A 510 24.36 -23.27 -14.67
CA LEU A 510 24.43 -24.56 -15.34
C LEU A 510 25.41 -24.44 -16.49
N SER A 511 26.26 -25.47 -16.65
CA SER A 511 27.05 -25.63 -17.86
C SER A 511 26.13 -25.67 -19.07
N ALA A 512 26.59 -25.11 -20.20
CA ALA A 512 25.91 -25.30 -21.47
C ALA A 512 25.67 -26.81 -21.68
N PRO A 513 24.54 -27.22 -22.27
CA PRO A 513 24.42 -28.60 -22.74
C PRO A 513 25.66 -28.92 -23.56
N ASN A 514 26.40 -29.98 -23.22
CA ASN A 514 27.40 -30.49 -24.14
C ASN A 514 26.64 -30.84 -25.42
N ASP A 515 26.90 -30.12 -26.51
CA ASP A 515 26.54 -30.52 -27.88
C ASP A 515 27.36 -31.78 -28.24
N GLY A 516 27.07 -32.86 -27.54
CA GLY A 516 27.91 -34.05 -27.43
C GLY A 516 27.09 -35.31 -27.30
N ALA A 517 26.12 -35.49 -28.18
CA ALA A 517 25.73 -36.77 -28.77
C ALA A 517 24.94 -36.44 -30.04
N ARG A 518 25.41 -37.01 -31.15
CA ARG A 518 25.06 -36.71 -32.54
C ARG A 518 23.59 -36.88 -32.88
#